data_AF-A0A7K2BWN4-F1
#
_entry.id   AF-A0A7K2BWN4-F1
#
_cell.length_a   1.000
_cell.length_b   1.000
_cell.length_c   1.000
_cell.angle_alpha   90.00
_cell.angle_beta   90.00
_cell.angle_gamma   90.00
#
_symmetry.space_group_name_H-M   'P 1'
#
loop_
_entity.id
_entity.type
_entity.pdbx_description
1 polymer ?
#
loop_
_entity_poly.entity_id
_entity_poly.type
_entity_poly.pdbx_seq_one_letter_code
_entity_poly.pdbx_strand_id
1 'polypeptide(L)'
;MARWYRNLDPSALAQELDAARRVGVAAVEVPSAAFDWLAAEGERMIYVVAGDRLLVSKRHVMGEDISHAVLADGGHVQAAGEFEVVEFGDVKVVTSLNNMSGHYRPGRESLDVAMEAFEERGLRVLAGGVEQYDWHTP
;
A
#
# COMPACT_ATOMS: atom_id res chain seq x y z
N MET A 1 -16.28 -12.88 4.24
CA MET A 1 -15.60 -12.69 2.94
C MET A 1 -15.19 -11.24 2.86
N ALA A 2 -13.91 -10.95 2.68
CA ALA A 2 -13.44 -9.59 2.48
C ALA A 2 -14.00 -9.01 1.18
N ARG A 3 -14.35 -7.73 1.19
CA ARG A 3 -14.81 -7.00 0.00
C ARG A 3 -13.63 -6.77 -0.94
N TRP A 4 -13.88 -6.92 -2.25
CA TRP A 4 -12.91 -6.57 -3.28
C TRP A 4 -13.24 -5.20 -3.88
N TYR A 5 -12.21 -4.39 -4.08
CA TYR A 5 -12.26 -3.07 -4.69
C TYR A 5 -11.62 -3.14 -6.07
N ARG A 6 -12.32 -2.62 -7.06
CA ARG A 6 -11.81 -2.49 -8.44
C ARG A 6 -11.02 -1.19 -8.59
N ASN A 7 -10.08 -1.16 -9.53
CA ASN A 7 -9.53 0.10 -10.00
C ASN A 7 -10.64 0.94 -10.65
N LEU A 8 -10.83 2.17 -10.17
CA LEU A 8 -11.83 3.14 -10.61
C LEU A 8 -11.36 3.95 -11.83
N ASP A 9 -10.07 3.94 -12.15
CA ASP A 9 -9.49 4.55 -13.36
C ASP A 9 -8.61 3.54 -14.13
N PRO A 10 -9.21 2.52 -14.77
CA PRO A 10 -8.45 1.56 -15.55
C PRO A 10 -7.85 2.15 -16.84
N SER A 11 -8.34 3.31 -17.31
CA SER A 11 -7.81 4.01 -18.48
C SER A 11 -6.42 4.59 -18.24
N ALA A 12 -6.11 5.00 -17.00
CA ALA A 12 -4.80 5.56 -16.64
C ALA A 12 -3.73 4.49 -16.40
N LEU A 13 -4.12 3.21 -16.20
CA LEU A 13 -3.21 2.13 -15.79
C LEU A 13 -1.97 1.98 -16.71
N ALA A 14 -2.16 2.02 -18.03
CA ALA A 14 -1.04 1.85 -18.96
C ALA A 14 0.04 2.96 -18.77
N GLN A 15 -0.41 4.19 -18.54
CA GLN A 15 0.46 5.33 -18.28
C GLN A 15 1.16 5.21 -16.92
N GLU A 16 0.44 4.76 -15.90
CA GLU A 16 0.98 4.55 -14.55
C GLU A 16 2.08 3.47 -14.54
N LEU A 17 1.83 2.35 -15.23
CA LEU A 17 2.81 1.28 -15.38
C LEU A 17 4.05 1.75 -16.14
N ASP A 18 3.87 2.54 -17.20
CA ASP A 18 4.98 3.14 -17.95
C ASP A 18 5.79 4.11 -17.08
N ALA A 19 5.13 4.96 -16.28
CA ALA A 19 5.80 5.88 -15.37
C ALA A 19 6.63 5.11 -14.33
N ALA A 20 6.05 4.10 -13.68
CA ALA A 20 6.75 3.24 -12.73
C ALA A 20 7.97 2.54 -13.36
N ARG A 21 7.82 2.01 -14.59
CA ARG A 21 8.94 1.41 -15.33
C ARG A 21 10.07 2.40 -15.61
N ARG A 22 9.77 3.64 -15.99
CA ARG A 22 10.80 4.66 -16.28
C ARG A 22 11.67 4.99 -15.07
N VAL A 23 11.09 4.99 -13.88
CA VAL A 23 11.81 5.28 -12.62
C VAL A 23 12.29 4.03 -11.89
N GLY A 24 12.16 2.85 -12.51
CA GLY A 24 12.64 1.58 -11.97
C GLY A 24 11.87 1.09 -10.73
N VAL A 25 10.62 1.54 -10.56
CA VAL A 25 9.77 1.13 -9.44
C VAL A 25 9.01 -0.14 -9.79
N ALA A 26 8.99 -1.08 -8.85
CA ALA A 26 8.18 -2.29 -8.90
C ALA A 26 7.53 -2.54 -7.53
N ALA A 27 6.44 -3.29 -7.54
CA ALA A 27 5.82 -3.78 -6.32
C ALA A 27 6.78 -4.69 -5.55
N VAL A 28 6.96 -4.42 -4.26
CA VAL A 28 7.73 -5.25 -3.34
C VAL A 28 6.78 -6.03 -2.47
N GLU A 29 6.97 -7.35 -2.40
CA GLU A 29 6.15 -8.21 -1.55
C GLU A 29 6.69 -8.24 -0.12
N VAL A 30 5.78 -8.27 0.86
CA VAL A 30 6.10 -8.31 2.28
C VAL A 30 5.80 -9.71 2.84
N PRO A 31 6.69 -10.29 3.67
CA PRO A 31 8.03 -9.81 4.00
C PRO A 31 9.05 -10.16 2.90
N SER A 32 10.07 -9.33 2.69
CA SER A 32 11.20 -9.64 1.81
C SER A 32 12.42 -8.78 2.15
N ALA A 33 13.61 -9.20 1.69
CA ALA A 33 14.82 -8.38 1.81
C ALA A 33 14.67 -7.02 1.11
N ALA A 34 13.95 -6.97 -0.02
CA ALA A 34 13.66 -5.71 -0.71
C ALA A 34 12.78 -4.78 0.15
N PHE A 35 11.84 -5.35 0.91
CA PHE A 35 11.05 -4.58 1.86
C PHE A 35 11.92 -4.07 3.02
N ASP A 36 12.85 -4.86 3.53
CA ASP A 36 13.77 -4.42 4.59
C ASP A 36 14.58 -3.18 4.17
N TRP A 37 15.06 -3.15 2.91
CA TRP A 37 15.73 -1.97 2.36
C TRP A 37 14.82 -0.75 2.27
N LEU A 38 13.57 -0.92 1.84
CA LEU A 38 12.59 0.17 1.79
C LEU A 38 12.22 0.70 3.17
N ALA A 39 12.02 -0.20 4.14
CA ALA A 39 11.69 0.16 5.52
C ALA A 39 12.80 0.98 6.18
N ALA A 40 14.06 0.66 5.88
CA ALA A 40 15.23 1.38 6.41
C ALA A 40 15.33 2.84 5.92
N GLU A 41 14.70 3.20 4.80
CA GLU A 41 14.68 4.58 4.30
C GLU A 41 13.68 5.47 5.06
N GLY A 42 12.70 4.89 5.76
CA GLY A 42 11.79 5.60 6.66
C GLY A 42 10.81 6.56 5.97
N GLU A 43 10.53 6.36 4.68
CA GLU A 43 9.59 7.19 3.91
C GLU A 43 8.16 6.63 3.98
N ARG A 44 7.18 7.50 3.72
CA ARG A 44 5.79 7.07 3.54
C ARG A 44 5.66 6.25 2.26
N MET A 45 5.08 5.06 2.39
CA MET A 45 4.89 4.10 1.32
C MET A 45 3.40 3.89 1.02
N ILE A 46 3.12 3.40 -0.18
CA ILE A 46 1.81 2.88 -0.56
C ILE A 46 1.78 1.36 -0.38
N TYR A 47 0.60 0.83 -0.08
CA TYR A 47 0.36 -0.62 0.02
C TYR A 47 -0.91 -1.04 -0.71
N VAL A 48 -0.96 -2.31 -1.11
CA VAL A 48 -2.19 -3.02 -1.50
C VAL A 48 -2.19 -4.43 -0.90
N VAL A 49 -3.36 -4.91 -0.52
CA VAL A 49 -3.60 -6.32 -0.16
C VAL A 49 -4.39 -6.97 -1.29
N ALA A 50 -3.81 -7.96 -1.94
CA ALA A 50 -4.41 -8.68 -3.07
C ALA A 50 -4.31 -10.19 -2.83
N GLY A 51 -5.37 -10.78 -2.29
CA GLY A 51 -5.38 -12.18 -1.86
C GLY A 51 -4.54 -12.34 -0.60
N ASP A 52 -3.59 -13.27 -0.66
CA ASP A 52 -2.58 -13.53 0.38
C ASP A 52 -1.30 -12.71 0.19
N ARG A 53 -1.34 -11.63 -0.60
CA ARG A 53 -0.16 -10.81 -0.90
C ARG A 53 -0.33 -9.42 -0.33
N LEU A 54 0.67 -8.96 0.43
CA LEU A 54 0.85 -7.57 0.81
C LEU A 54 1.96 -7.01 -0.06
N LEU A 55 1.61 -6.08 -0.94
CA LEU A 55 2.53 -5.45 -1.87
C LEU A 55 2.69 -3.99 -1.48
N VAL A 56 3.91 -3.49 -1.55
CA VAL A 56 4.26 -2.13 -1.15
C VAL A 56 5.20 -1.47 -2.16
N SER A 57 5.26 -0.15 -2.14
CA SER A 57 6.22 0.64 -2.92
C SER A 57 6.37 2.02 -2.30
N LYS A 58 7.44 2.72 -2.66
CA LYS A 58 7.51 4.18 -2.50
C LYS A 58 6.36 4.83 -3.23
N ARG A 59 5.81 5.90 -2.64
CA ARG A 59 4.80 6.76 -3.27
C ARG A 59 5.41 7.67 -4.33
N HIS A 60 6.61 8.16 -4.10
CA HIS A 60 7.25 9.17 -4.95
C HIS A 60 8.69 8.81 -5.23
N VAL A 61 9.07 8.72 -6.51
CA VAL A 61 10.43 8.34 -6.93
C VAL A 61 10.85 9.19 -8.13
N MET A 62 11.99 9.87 -8.01
CA MET A 62 12.56 10.69 -9.09
C MET A 62 11.59 11.73 -9.70
N GLY A 63 10.69 12.30 -8.91
CA GLY A 63 9.70 13.28 -9.39
C GLY A 63 8.41 12.67 -9.93
N GLU A 64 8.29 11.34 -9.96
CA GLU A 64 7.09 10.63 -10.42
C GLU A 64 6.30 10.08 -9.24
N ASP A 65 4.98 10.28 -9.27
CA ASP A 65 4.05 9.68 -8.31
C ASP A 65 3.64 8.28 -8.77
N ILE A 66 3.75 7.31 -7.86
CA ILE A 66 3.40 5.92 -8.09
C ILE A 66 2.00 5.67 -7.54
N SER A 67 1.13 5.16 -8.40
CA SER A 67 -0.26 4.82 -8.07
C SER A 67 -0.36 3.45 -7.40
N HIS A 68 -1.33 3.27 -6.50
CA HIS A 68 -1.67 1.97 -5.92
C HIS A 68 -2.00 0.91 -6.97
N ALA A 69 -2.59 1.30 -8.10
CA ALA A 69 -2.97 0.35 -9.15
C ALA A 69 -1.74 -0.30 -9.81
N VAL A 70 -0.57 0.35 -9.78
CA VAL A 70 0.69 -0.25 -10.23
C VAL A 70 1.03 -1.51 -9.43
N LEU A 71 0.75 -1.52 -8.12
CA LEU A 71 1.16 -2.62 -7.25
C LEU A 71 0.40 -3.91 -7.58
N ALA A 72 -0.85 -3.81 -8.02
CA ALA A 72 -1.72 -4.93 -8.35
C ALA A 72 -1.89 -5.15 -9.87
N ASP A 73 -1.12 -4.47 -10.71
CA ASP A 73 -1.28 -4.48 -12.18
C ASP A 73 -2.73 -4.17 -12.61
N GLY A 74 -3.37 -3.22 -11.91
CA GLY A 74 -4.78 -2.84 -12.09
C GLY A 74 -5.80 -3.85 -11.57
N GLY A 75 -5.35 -4.97 -10.99
CA GLY A 75 -6.19 -6.00 -10.40
C GLY A 75 -7.05 -5.50 -9.23
N HIS A 76 -7.98 -6.34 -8.80
CA HIS A 76 -8.80 -6.04 -7.62
C HIS A 76 -7.97 -6.20 -6.35
N VAL A 77 -8.30 -5.42 -5.31
CA VAL A 77 -7.61 -5.45 -4.01
C VAL A 77 -8.63 -5.57 -2.87
N GLN A 78 -8.24 -6.09 -1.73
CA GLN A 78 -9.05 -6.12 -0.51
C GLN A 78 -8.78 -4.88 0.37
N ALA A 79 -7.58 -4.32 0.27
CA ALA A 79 -7.20 -3.07 0.92
C ALA A 79 -6.17 -2.32 0.09
N ALA A 80 -6.14 -0.99 0.21
CA ALA A 80 -5.13 -0.13 -0.39
C ALA A 80 -5.04 1.17 0.40
N GLY A 81 -3.84 1.71 0.51
CA GLY A 81 -3.64 2.96 1.22
C GLY A 81 -2.18 3.31 1.41
N GLU A 82 -1.89 4.12 2.42
CA GLU A 82 -0.54 4.54 2.77
C GLU A 82 -0.16 4.09 4.17
N PHE A 83 1.14 3.91 4.37
CA PHE A 83 1.69 3.56 5.67
C PHE A 83 3.09 4.13 5.87
N GLU A 84 3.48 4.25 7.13
CA GLU A 84 4.84 4.54 7.56
C GLU A 84 5.29 3.42 8.49
N VAL A 85 6.56 3.02 8.35
CA VAL A 85 7.17 1.97 9.17
C VAL A 85 8.47 2.48 9.76
N VAL A 86 8.72 2.14 11.02
CA VAL A 86 9.99 2.38 11.70
C VAL A 86 10.57 1.04 12.13
N GLU A 87 11.87 0.88 11.95
CA GLU A 87 12.61 -0.29 12.36
C GLU A 87 13.38 -0.03 13.67
N PHE A 88 13.21 -0.91 14.64
CA PHE A 88 13.91 -0.90 15.94
C PHE A 88 14.53 -2.28 16.20
N GLY A 89 15.78 -2.46 15.76
CA GLY A 89 16.41 -3.77 15.77
C GLY A 89 15.64 -4.73 14.86
N ASP A 90 15.23 -5.88 15.40
CA ASP A 90 14.48 -6.89 14.62
C ASP A 90 12.97 -6.61 14.54
N VAL A 91 12.49 -5.50 15.11
CA VAL A 91 11.06 -5.17 15.15
C VAL A 91 10.75 -4.07 14.16
N LYS A 92 9.80 -4.34 13.25
CA LYS A 92 9.21 -3.32 12.36
C LYS A 92 7.84 -2.91 12.89
N VAL A 93 7.67 -1.61 13.11
CA VAL A 93 6.46 -1.02 13.69
C VAL A 93 5.83 -0.09 12.67
N VAL A 94 4.59 -0.36 12.28
CA VAL A 94 3.79 0.53 11.43
C VAL A 94 3.26 1.66 12.31
N THR A 95 3.79 2.86 12.13
CA THR A 95 3.49 4.06 12.94
C THR A 95 2.33 4.87 12.39
N SER A 96 2.05 4.75 11.10
CA SER A 96 0.89 5.31 10.43
C SER A 96 0.35 4.31 9.43
N LEU A 97 -0.98 4.15 9.37
CA LEU A 97 -1.66 3.31 8.40
C LEU A 97 -2.99 3.95 8.03
N ASN A 98 -3.31 4.06 6.75
CA ASN A 98 -4.59 4.59 6.31
C ASN A 98 -5.14 3.84 5.08
N ASN A 99 -6.35 4.20 4.66
CA ASN A 99 -7.02 3.67 3.46
C ASN A 99 -7.03 4.68 2.30
N MET A 100 -6.04 5.59 2.25
CA MET A 100 -5.93 6.62 1.21
C MET A 100 -5.44 6.01 -0.11
N SER A 101 -6.37 5.59 -0.96
CA SER A 101 -6.11 5.24 -2.36
C SER A 101 -7.11 5.90 -3.30
N GLY A 102 -6.65 6.81 -4.16
CA GLY A 102 -7.53 7.52 -5.11
C GLY A 102 -8.18 6.59 -6.15
N HIS A 103 -7.49 5.51 -6.54
CA HIS A 103 -7.90 4.60 -7.61
C HIS A 103 -8.73 3.41 -7.10
N TYR A 104 -8.63 3.05 -5.81
CA TYR A 104 -9.46 1.99 -5.23
C TYR A 104 -10.55 2.49 -4.30
N ARG A 105 -10.30 3.63 -3.63
CA ARG A 105 -11.17 4.26 -2.63
C ARG A 105 -11.79 3.26 -1.64
N PRO A 106 -10.96 2.45 -0.96
CA PRO A 106 -11.49 1.38 -0.13
C PRO A 106 -12.16 1.94 1.12
N GLY A 107 -13.23 1.26 1.57
CA GLY A 107 -14.00 1.66 2.75
C GLY A 107 -13.29 1.34 4.06
N ARG A 108 -13.90 1.73 5.17
CA ARG A 108 -13.36 1.52 6.54
C ARG A 108 -12.99 0.06 6.82
N GLU A 109 -13.78 -0.88 6.31
CA GLU A 109 -13.56 -2.32 6.49
C GLU A 109 -12.22 -2.81 5.92
N SER A 110 -11.60 -2.05 5.02
CA SER A 110 -10.29 -2.39 4.46
C SER A 110 -9.14 -2.18 5.43
N LEU A 111 -9.31 -1.30 6.44
CA LEU A 111 -8.28 -1.08 7.45
C LEU A 111 -8.08 -2.32 8.31
N ASP A 112 -9.16 -3.02 8.66
CA ASP A 112 -9.07 -4.28 9.41
C ASP A 112 -8.29 -5.34 8.61
N VAL A 113 -8.57 -5.44 7.30
CA VAL A 113 -7.83 -6.33 6.38
C VAL A 113 -6.36 -5.92 6.26
N ALA A 114 -6.07 -4.63 6.18
CA ALA A 114 -4.70 -4.14 6.12
C ALA A 114 -3.95 -4.50 7.40
N MET A 115 -4.51 -4.17 8.58
CA MET A 115 -3.89 -4.48 9.86
C MET A 115 -3.58 -5.97 10.01
N GLU A 116 -4.55 -6.83 9.70
CA GLU A 116 -4.37 -8.29 9.71
C GLU A 116 -3.21 -8.70 8.77
N ALA A 117 -3.20 -8.20 7.53
CA ALA A 117 -2.15 -8.52 6.58
C ALA A 117 -0.75 -8.07 7.03
N PHE A 118 -0.63 -6.88 7.65
CA PHE A 118 0.64 -6.40 8.20
C PHE A 118 1.08 -7.27 9.39
N GLU A 119 0.19 -7.57 10.33
CA GLU A 119 0.49 -8.35 11.54
C GLU A 119 0.86 -9.79 11.23
N GLU A 120 0.16 -10.45 10.31
CA GLU A 120 0.50 -11.80 9.82
C GLU A 120 1.90 -11.89 9.23
N ARG A 121 2.46 -10.77 8.78
CA ARG A 121 3.79 -10.67 8.16
C ARG A 121 4.87 -10.18 9.12
N GLY A 122 4.53 -10.09 10.41
CA GLY A 122 5.48 -9.72 11.46
C GLY A 122 5.65 -8.21 11.65
N LEU A 123 4.77 -7.38 11.08
CA LEU A 123 4.76 -5.95 11.32
C LEU A 123 3.75 -5.60 12.40
N ARG A 124 4.22 -4.96 13.48
CA ARG A 124 3.33 -4.50 14.54
C ARG A 124 2.65 -3.20 14.13
N VAL A 125 1.32 -3.19 14.08
CA VAL A 125 0.58 -1.95 13.81
C VAL A 125 0.28 -1.19 15.10
N LEU A 126 0.60 0.11 15.13
CA LEU A 126 0.19 0.97 16.22
C LEU A 126 -1.24 1.45 16.00
N ALA A 127 -2.17 0.96 16.83
CA ALA A 127 -3.59 1.32 16.73
C ALA A 127 -3.85 2.84 16.74
N GLY A 128 -3.04 3.61 17.48
CA GLY A 128 -3.16 5.08 17.52
C GLY A 128 -2.70 5.80 16.25
N GLY A 129 -2.03 5.11 15.33
CA GLY A 129 -1.58 5.62 14.04
C GLY A 129 -2.49 5.27 12.86
N VAL A 130 -3.62 4.59 13.13
CA VAL A 130 -4.57 4.18 12.08
C VAL A 130 -5.54 5.33 11.80
N GLU A 131 -5.55 5.80 10.56
CA GLU A 131 -6.39 6.91 10.09
C GLU A 131 -7.37 6.44 9.01
N GLN A 132 -8.63 6.83 9.15
CA GLN A 132 -9.68 6.55 8.17
C GLN A 132 -9.91 7.76 7.27
N TYR A 133 -9.90 7.50 5.97
CA TYR A 133 -10.35 8.42 4.92
C TYR A 133 -11.71 7.99 4.41
N ASP A 134 -12.68 8.89 4.59
CA ASP A 134 -14.03 8.73 4.07
C ASP A 134 -14.13 9.31 2.66
N TRP A 135 -14.26 8.41 1.69
CA TRP A 135 -14.52 8.77 0.30
C TRP A 135 -15.95 9.27 0.17
N HIS A 136 -16.14 10.58 0.35
CA HIS A 136 -17.38 11.23 0.02
C HIS A 136 -17.55 11.12 -1.50
N THR A 137 -18.60 10.42 -1.94
CA THR A 137 -19.02 10.55 -3.32
C THR A 137 -19.64 11.95 -3.43
N PRO A 138 -19.20 12.80 -4.38
CA PRO A 138 -19.91 14.05 -4.63
C PRO A 138 -21.37 13.80 -5.03
#